data_AF-A0A6L7YBS7-F1
#
_entry.id   AF-A0A6L7YBS7-F1
#
_cell.length_a   1.000
_cell.length_b   1.000
_cell.length_c   1.000
_cell.angle_alpha   90.00
_cell.angle_beta   90.00
_cell.angle_gamma   90.00
#
_symmetry.space_group_name_H-M   'P 1'
#
loop_
_entity.id
_entity.type
_entity.pdbx_description
1 polymer ?
#
loop_
_entity_poly.entity_id
_entity_poly.type
_entity_poly.pdbx_seq_one_letter_code
_entity_poly.pdbx_strand_id
1 'polypeptide(L)'
;MPVAEPPPPKQIEMDLEHDVSSWRHSSDGWQLPPIEVLAEAEPVAPELSNQQLRAELIVETLASFGVEAAVSQINEGPTVTQFGVE
;
A
#
# COMPACT_ATOMS: atom_id res chain seq x y z
N MET A 1 11.54 41.02 6.41
CA MET A 1 11.70 39.95 7.41
C MET A 1 12.70 38.96 6.83
N PRO A 2 13.78 38.58 7.54
CA PRO A 2 14.69 37.57 7.02
C PRO A 2 13.94 36.23 6.94
N VAL A 3 13.92 35.63 5.76
CA VAL A 3 13.47 34.25 5.58
C VAL A 3 14.47 33.39 6.34
N ALA A 4 14.02 32.73 7.40
CA ALA A 4 14.85 31.81 8.16
C ALA A 4 15.33 30.70 7.21
N GLU A 5 16.64 30.54 7.12
CA GLU A 5 17.27 29.44 6.40
C GLU A 5 16.77 28.12 7.00
N PRO A 6 16.30 27.16 6.18
CA PRO A 6 15.80 25.90 6.70
C PRO A 6 16.91 25.21 7.50
N PRO A 7 16.57 24.57 8.63
CA PRO A 7 17.56 23.92 9.48
C PRO A 7 18.36 22.91 8.65
N PRO A 8 19.68 22.82 8.85
CA PRO A 8 20.50 21.89 8.10
C PRO A 8 19.92 20.48 8.27
N PRO A 9 19.72 19.75 7.17
CA PRO A 9 19.14 18.42 7.22
C PRO A 9 19.94 17.55 8.19
N LYS A 10 19.27 16.98 9.21
CA LYS A 10 19.87 16.00 10.12
C LYS A 10 20.13 14.69 9.38
N GLN A 11 21.16 14.65 8.56
CA GLN A 11 21.54 13.48 7.78
C GLN A 11 21.75 12.28 8.72
N ILE A 12 20.90 11.26 8.56
CA ILE A 12 21.22 9.90 8.99
C ILE A 12 22.47 9.52 8.18
N GLU A 13 23.50 8.98 8.83
CA GLU A 13 24.88 8.85 8.31
C GLU A 13 24.99 8.66 6.79
N MET A 14 25.94 9.39 6.19
CA MET A 14 26.20 9.42 4.76
C MET A 14 26.46 8.01 4.24
N ASP A 15 25.66 7.61 3.26
CA ASP A 15 25.80 6.33 2.55
C ASP A 15 27.13 6.32 1.79
N LEU A 16 28.13 5.71 2.42
CA LEU A 16 29.52 5.58 1.93
C LEU A 16 29.70 4.39 0.99
N GLU A 17 28.68 3.55 0.84
CA GLU A 17 28.74 2.32 0.06
C GLU A 17 28.41 2.57 -1.42
N HIS A 18 27.68 3.66 -1.71
CA HIS A 18 27.28 4.05 -3.06
C HIS A 18 28.08 5.25 -3.59
N ASP A 19 28.36 5.23 -4.90
CA ASP A 19 29.09 6.29 -5.58
C ASP A 19 28.32 7.62 -5.52
N VAL A 20 29.05 8.70 -5.29
CA VAL A 20 28.55 10.09 -5.17
C VAL A 20 27.65 10.49 -6.36
N SER A 21 27.90 9.93 -7.55
CA SER A 21 27.13 10.23 -8.77
C SER A 21 25.74 9.58 -8.81
N SER A 22 25.45 8.58 -7.97
CA SER A 22 24.12 7.96 -7.88
C SER A 22 23.21 8.60 -6.82
N TRP A 23 23.73 9.57 -6.05
CA TRP A 23 22.95 10.25 -5.02
C TRP A 23 21.81 11.05 -5.62
N ARG A 24 20.59 10.64 -5.27
CA ARG A 24 19.38 11.38 -5.61
C ARG A 24 19.18 12.47 -4.58
N HIS A 25 19.14 13.71 -5.02
CA HIS A 25 18.81 14.84 -4.16
C HIS A 25 17.32 15.18 -4.26
N SER A 26 16.68 15.46 -3.14
CA SER A 26 15.38 16.12 -3.12
C SER A 26 15.55 17.61 -3.46
N SER A 27 14.44 18.29 -3.77
CA SER A 27 14.46 19.71 -4.16
C SER A 27 14.95 20.67 -3.06
N ASP A 28 14.96 20.24 -1.80
CA ASP A 28 15.48 20.94 -0.63
C ASP A 28 16.93 20.55 -0.26
N GLY A 29 17.62 19.80 -1.13
CA GLY A 29 19.04 19.48 -0.97
C GLY A 29 19.35 18.27 -0.07
N TRP A 30 18.33 17.52 0.36
CA TRP A 30 18.51 16.29 1.13
C TRP A 30 18.98 15.14 0.23
N GLN A 31 19.94 14.35 0.70
CA GLN A 31 20.43 13.14 0.02
C GLN A 31 19.50 11.96 0.32
N LEU A 32 18.80 11.45 -0.69
CA LEU A 32 17.91 10.30 -0.55
C LEU A 32 18.74 9.02 -0.34
N PRO A 33 18.40 8.19 0.67
CA PRO A 33 19.07 6.92 0.88
C PRO A 33 18.77 5.93 -0.26
N PRO A 34 19.65 4.93 -0.45
CA PRO A 34 19.45 3.85 -1.41
C PRO A 34 18.18 3.04 -1.08
N ILE A 35 17.50 2.52 -2.12
CA ILE A 35 16.27 1.72 -1.96
C ILE A 35 16.55 0.34 -1.37
N GLU A 36 17.80 -0.10 -1.44
CA GLU A 36 18.35 -1.35 -0.93
C GLU A 36 18.27 -1.43 0.61
N VAL A 37 18.09 -0.30 1.30
CA VAL A 37 17.83 -0.26 2.75
C VAL A 37 16.42 -0.74 3.10
N LEU A 38 15.50 -0.75 2.12
CA LEU A 38 14.16 -1.30 2.32
C LEU A 38 14.24 -2.82 2.44
N ALA A 39 13.49 -3.37 3.41
CA ALA A 39 13.32 -4.82 3.48
C ALA A 39 12.58 -5.34 2.23
N GLU A 40 12.96 -6.53 1.76
CA GLU A 40 12.25 -7.20 0.69
C GLU A 40 10.79 -7.49 1.09
N ALA A 41 9.87 -7.34 0.15
CA ALA A 41 8.48 -7.70 0.38
C ALA A 41 8.34 -9.21 0.56
N GLU A 42 7.62 -9.63 1.59
CA GLU A 42 7.33 -11.06 1.75
C GLU A 42 6.48 -11.57 0.58
N PRO A 43 6.77 -12.76 0.05
CA PRO A 43 5.98 -13.34 -1.02
C PRO A 43 4.57 -13.61 -0.53
N VAL A 44 3.59 -12.92 -1.11
CA VAL A 44 2.17 -13.18 -0.82
C VAL A 44 1.79 -14.49 -1.53
N ALA A 45 1.50 -15.52 -0.75
CA ALA A 45 0.88 -16.73 -1.29
C ALA A 45 -0.55 -16.38 -1.77
N PRO A 46 -0.99 -16.86 -2.93
CA PRO A 46 -2.39 -16.73 -3.31
C PRO A 46 -3.25 -17.45 -2.27
N GLU A 47 -4.07 -16.70 -1.54
CA GLU A 47 -5.12 -17.29 -0.71
C GLU A 47 -6.08 -18.07 -1.63
N LEU A 48 -6.29 -19.36 -1.35
CA LEU A 48 -7.32 -20.16 -2.00
C LEU A 48 -8.70 -19.80 -1.42
N SER A 49 -9.10 -18.53 -1.51
CA SER A 49 -10.41 -18.09 -1.05
C SER A 49 -11.49 -18.45 -2.08
N ASN A 50 -12.48 -19.24 -1.68
CA ASN A 50 -13.65 -19.51 -2.51
C ASN A 50 -14.61 -18.31 -2.46
N GLN A 51 -14.53 -17.44 -3.46
CA GLN A 51 -15.31 -16.20 -3.52
C GLN A 51 -16.79 -16.43 -3.78
N GLN A 52 -17.16 -17.54 -4.42
CA GLN A 52 -18.56 -17.91 -4.61
C GLN A 52 -19.23 -18.24 -3.28
N LEU A 53 -18.56 -19.01 -2.41
CA LEU A 53 -19.07 -19.28 -1.07
C LEU A 53 -19.26 -18.00 -0.25
N ARG A 54 -18.33 -17.05 -0.36
CA ARG A 54 -18.44 -15.75 0.32
C ARG A 54 -19.57 -14.90 -0.25
N ALA A 55 -19.74 -14.88 -1.58
CA ALA A 55 -20.84 -14.18 -2.24
C ALA A 55 -22.21 -14.72 -1.81
N GLU A 56 -22.35 -16.04 -1.75
CA GLU A 56 -23.57 -16.71 -1.26
C GLU A 56 -23.88 -16.31 0.19
N LEU A 57 -22.87 -16.36 1.07
CA LEU A 57 -23.02 -15.96 2.47
C LEU A 57 -23.46 -14.49 2.62
N ILE A 58 -22.92 -13.59 1.79
CA ILE A 58 -23.31 -12.17 1.79
C ILE A 58 -24.79 -12.03 1.41
N VAL A 59 -25.23 -12.69 0.34
CA VAL A 59 -26.63 -12.63 -0.13
C VAL A 59 -27.58 -13.20 0.93
N GLU A 60 -27.26 -14.37 1.50
CA GLU A 60 -28.07 -14.99 2.55
C GLU A 60 -28.18 -14.08 3.79
N THR A 61 -27.07 -13.46 4.18
CA THR A 61 -27.04 -12.55 5.33
C THR A 61 -27.88 -11.30 5.06
N LEU A 62 -27.77 -10.69 3.87
CA LEU A 62 -28.59 -9.54 3.49
C LEU A 62 -30.09 -9.91 3.47
N ALA A 63 -30.44 -11.08 2.94
CA ALA A 63 -31.81 -11.58 2.92
C ALA A 63 -32.36 -11.77 4.35
N SER A 64 -31.53 -12.20 5.31
CA SER A 64 -31.93 -12.32 6.72
C SER A 64 -32.30 -10.98 7.37
N PHE A 65 -31.78 -9.87 6.85
CA PHE A 65 -32.16 -8.51 7.25
C PHE A 65 -33.33 -7.93 6.44
N GLY A 66 -33.93 -8.73 5.55
CA GLY A 66 -35.03 -8.32 4.68
C GLY A 66 -34.59 -7.53 3.43
N VAL A 67 -33.31 -7.63 3.05
CA VAL A 67 -32.76 -7.01 1.85
C VAL A 67 -32.56 -8.08 0.78
N GLU A 68 -33.36 -8.04 -0.28
CA GLU A 68 -33.12 -8.85 -1.48
C GLU A 68 -32.04 -8.18 -2.33
N ALA A 69 -30.92 -8.88 -2.54
CA ALA A 69 -29.80 -8.40 -3.34
C ALA A 69 -29.07 -9.58 -4.01
N ALA A 70 -28.35 -9.30 -5.09
CA ALA A 70 -27.47 -10.25 -5.76
C ALA A 70 -26.05 -9.68 -5.92
N VAL A 71 -25.02 -10.53 -5.84
CA VAL A 71 -23.64 -10.10 -6.10
C VAL A 71 -23.41 -10.01 -7.62
N SER A 72 -23.13 -8.81 -8.12
CA SER A 72 -22.88 -8.54 -9.54
C SER A 72 -21.39 -8.41 -9.88
N GLN A 73 -20.55 -8.05 -8.90
CA GLN A 73 -19.12 -7.87 -9.10
C GLN A 73 -18.30 -8.32 -7.90
N ILE A 74 -17.12 -8.89 -8.15
CA ILE A 74 -16.14 -9.26 -7.11
C ILE A 74 -14.79 -8.67 -7.50
N ASN A 75 -14.20 -7.87 -6.62
CA ASN A 75 -12.85 -7.30 -6.80
C ASN A 75 -11.98 -7.66 -5.61
N GLU A 76 -10.94 -8.46 -5.84
CA GLU A 76 -9.97 -8.85 -4.83
C GLU A 76 -8.89 -7.79 -4.68
N GLY A 77 -8.67 -7.33 -3.45
CA GLY A 77 -7.56 -6.48 -3.07
C GLY A 77 -6.56 -7.23 -2.18
N PRO A 78 -5.40 -6.61 -1.90
CA PRO A 78 -4.33 -7.23 -1.10
C PRO A 78 -4.75 -7.52 0.35
N THR A 79 -5.74 -6.79 0.88
CA THR A 79 -6.22 -6.94 2.26
C THR A 79 -7.70 -7.24 2.32
N VAL A 80 -8.50 -6.65 1.43
CA VAL A 80 -9.96 -6.78 1.45
C VAL A 80 -10.47 -7.15 0.07
N THR A 81 -11.58 -7.90 0.03
CA THR A 81 -12.33 -8.16 -1.20
C THR A 81 -13.61 -7.31 -1.18
N GLN A 82 -13.85 -6.60 -2.27
CA GLN A 82 -15.09 -5.87 -2.50
C GLN A 82 -16.10 -6.76 -3.23
N PHE A 83 -17.33 -6.80 -2.73
CA PHE A 83 -18.47 -7.44 -3.39
C PHE A 83 -19.49 -6.35 -3.75
N GLY A 84 -19.68 -6.12 -5.04
CA GLY A 84 -20.73 -5.24 -5.56
C GLY A 84 -22.07 -5.98 -5.53
N VAL A 85 -23.09 -5.34 -4.99
CA VAL A 85 -24.45 -5.89 -4.88
C VAL A 85 -25.47 -4.97 -5.55
N GLU A 86 -26.51 -5.55 -6.15
CA GLU A 86 -27.65 -4.85 -6.77
C GLU A 86 -28.99 -5.47 -6.37
#